data_AF-A0A259N2Z1-F1
#
_entry.id   AF-A0A259N2Z1-F1
#
_cell.length_a   1.000
_cell.length_b   1.000
_cell.length_c   1.000
_cell.angle_alpha   90.00
_cell.angle_beta   90.00
_cell.angle_gamma   90.00
#
_symmetry.space_group_name_H-M   'P 1'
#
loop_
_entity.id
_entity.type
_entity.pdbx_description
1 polymer ?
#
loop_
_entity_poly.entity_id
_entity_poly.type
_entity_poly.pdbx_seq_one_letter_code
_entity_poly.pdbx_strand_id
1 'polypeptide(L)' 'MTTLYNGRLTSLSHGGGCGCKIAPGVLSDILKSSPIRNLPAALLAGSDNNEDAAVYQINEHQAIVATTDFFMPIVDDPFE' A
#
# COMPACT_ATOMS: atom_id res chain seq x y z
N MET A 1 2.21 6.45 -31.02
CA MET A 1 2.64 5.06 -31.29
C MET A 1 1.93 4.19 -30.28
N THR A 2 0.79 3.62 -30.66
CA THR A 2 0.00 2.76 -29.78
C THR A 2 0.69 1.41 -29.74
N THR A 3 1.42 1.11 -28.66
CA THR A 3 1.97 -0.23 -28.45
C THR A 3 0.77 -1.17 -28.29
N LEU A 4 0.45 -1.94 -29.32
CA LEU A 4 -0.56 -2.99 -29.24
C LEU A 4 -0.12 -3.98 -28.16
N TYR A 5 -0.99 -4.20 -27.17
CA TYR A 5 -0.75 -5.15 -26.10
C TYR A 5 -0.38 -6.52 -26.69
N ASN A 6 0.81 -7.01 -26.38
CA ASN A 6 1.39 -8.21 -26.98
C ASN A 6 1.09 -9.49 -26.18
N GLY A 7 0.15 -9.43 -25.24
CA GLY A 7 -0.21 -10.55 -24.35
C GLY A 7 0.67 -10.70 -23.12
N ARG A 8 1.77 -9.96 -22.99
CA ARG A 8 2.66 -10.00 -21.81
C ARG A 8 2.25 -8.95 -20.79
N LEU A 9 1.76 -9.37 -19.62
CA LEU A 9 1.34 -8.45 -18.56
C LEU A 9 2.49 -7.60 -18.01
N THR A 10 3.71 -8.15 -17.94
CA THR A 10 4.89 -7.39 -17.50
C THR A 10 5.23 -6.22 -18.41
N SER A 11 4.78 -6.23 -19.68
CA SER A 11 4.97 -5.09 -20.59
C SER A 11 4.19 -3.84 -20.19
N LEU A 12 3.21 -3.98 -19.28
CA LEU A 12 2.43 -2.88 -18.70
C LEU A 12 3.06 -2.32 -17.42
N SER A 13 4.06 -3.01 -16.87
CA SER A 13 4.81 -2.60 -15.69
C SER A 13 5.91 -1.61 -16.08
N HIS A 14 5.77 -0.36 -15.64
CA HIS A 14 6.76 0.70 -15.93
C HIS A 14 8.03 0.58 -15.05
N GLY A 15 8.03 -0.38 -14.12
CA GLY A 15 9.14 -0.79 -13.28
C GLY A 15 8.76 -2.05 -12.48
N GLY A 16 9.72 -2.65 -11.78
CA GLY A 16 9.49 -3.79 -10.89
C GLY A 16 10.04 -3.58 -9.47
N GLY A 17 9.46 -4.30 -8.50
CA GLY A 17 9.96 -4.38 -7.12
C GLY A 17 9.81 -3.12 -6.27
N CYS A 18 10.63 -3.01 -5.21
CA CYS A 18 10.59 -1.88 -4.26
C CYS A 18 10.84 -0.51 -4.92
N GLY A 19 11.48 -0.47 -6.10
CA GLY A 19 11.73 0.77 -6.85
C GLY A 19 10.48 1.44 -7.42
N CYS A 20 9.32 0.76 -7.37
CA CYS A 20 8.05 1.30 -7.84
C CYS A 20 7.21 1.94 -6.73
N LYS A 21 7.62 1.78 -5.46
CA LYS A 21 6.92 2.36 -4.31
C LYS A 21 7.39 3.81 -4.11
N ILE A 22 6.50 4.66 -3.60
CA ILE A 22 6.87 5.99 -3.11
C ILE A 22 7.84 5.81 -1.95
N ALA A 23 8.97 6.53 -1.96
CA ALA A 23 9.95 6.44 -0.88
C ALA A 23 9.30 6.82 0.47
N PRO A 24 9.66 6.16 1.59
CA PRO A 24 8.96 6.34 2.87
C PRO A 24 8.87 7.80 3.33
N GLY A 25 9.95 8.57 3.22
CA GLY A 25 9.96 9.98 3.61
C GLY A 25 9.00 10.85 2.78
N VAL A 26 8.90 10.57 1.48
CA VAL A 26 7.96 11.27 0.58
C VAL A 26 6.51 10.93 0.95
N LEU A 27 6.24 9.66 1.24
CA LEU A 27 4.91 9.24 1.69
C LEU A 27 4.52 9.90 3.02
N SER A 28 5.43 9.94 4.00
CA SER A 28 5.21 10.64 5.27
C SER A 28 4.86 12.12 5.06
N ASP A 29 5.53 12.81 4.14
CA ASP A 29 5.24 14.21 3.84
C ASP A 29 3.89 14.41 3.14
N ILE A 30 3.52 13.51 2.22
CA ILE A 30 2.18 13.51 1.60
C ILE A 30 1.10 13.32 2.68
N LEU A 31 1.29 12.36 3.59
CA LEU A 31 0.30 12.05 4.64
C LEU A 31 0.10 13.19 5.65
N LYS A 32 1.10 14.03 5.90
CA LYS A 32 0.94 15.26 6.72
C LYS A 32 -0.10 16.23 6.15
N SER A 33 -0.34 16.20 4.83
CA SER A 33 -1.34 17.03 4.17
C SER A 33 -2.76 16.43 4.21
N SER A 34 -2.90 15.19 4.70
CA SER A 34 -4.18 14.49 4.78
C SER A 34 -5.18 15.22 5.69
N PRO A 35 -6.47 15.23 5.34
CA PRO A 35 -7.52 15.75 6.22
C PRO A 35 -7.74 14.88 7.47
N ILE A 36 -7.13 13.70 7.55
CA ILE A 36 -7.17 12.84 8.74
C ILE A 36 -6.40 13.54 9.87
N ARG A 37 -7.15 14.15 10.76
CA ARG A 37 -6.64 14.80 11.97
C ARG A 37 -7.25 14.09 13.17
N ASN A 38 -6.41 13.79 14.16
CA ASN A 38 -6.75 13.06 15.39
C ASN A 38 -7.16 11.61 15.12
N LEU A 39 -6.18 10.71 15.17
CA LEU A 39 -6.43 9.27 15.12
C LEU A 39 -7.20 8.84 16.38
N PRO A 40 -8.15 7.90 16.27
CA PRO A 40 -8.84 7.36 17.44
C PRO A 40 -7.86 6.69 18.40
N ALA A 41 -8.06 6.81 19.71
CA ALA A 41 -7.24 6.14 20.71
C ALA A 41 -7.29 4.60 20.62
N ALA A 42 -8.34 4.06 19.99
CA ALA A 42 -8.48 2.64 19.70
C ALA A 42 -7.58 2.16 18.55
N LEU A 43 -6.98 3.06 17.76
CA LEU A 43 -5.98 2.70 16.77
C LEU A 43 -4.65 2.45 17.47
N LEU A 44 -4.29 1.18 17.60
CA LEU A 44 -3.09 0.72 18.30
C LEU A 44 -1.83 0.84 17.44
N ALA A 45 -1.97 0.71 16.11
CA ALA A 45 -0.91 0.87 15.12
C ALA A 45 -1.52 1.32 13.78
N GLY A 46 -0.84 2.14 12.97
CA GLY A 46 -1.31 2.38 11.60
C GLY A 46 -0.72 3.56 10.82
N SER A 47 -0.41 4.71 11.41
CA SER A 47 0.08 5.86 10.60
C SER A 47 1.16 6.73 11.23
N ASP A 48 1.44 6.58 12.52
CA ASP A 48 2.54 7.31 13.16
C ASP A 48 3.92 6.68 12.89
N ASN A 49 3.95 5.39 12.53
CA ASN A 49 5.16 4.60 12.28
C ASN A 49 5.08 3.87 10.92
N ASN A 50 6.21 3.31 10.49
CA ASN A 50 6.36 2.52 9.26
C ASN A 50 5.86 1.07 9.47
N GLU A 51 4.59 0.93 9.85
CA GLU A 51 3.96 -0.36 10.16
C GLU A 51 3.37 -1.02 8.90
N ASP A 52 3.36 -2.36 8.85
CA ASP A 52 2.83 -3.12 7.70
C ASP A 52 1.29 -3.26 7.72
N ALA A 53 0.63 -2.86 8.80
CA ALA A 53 -0.83 -2.95 8.95
C ALA A 53 -1.38 -1.92 9.95
N ALA A 54 -2.67 -1.62 9.83
CA ALA A 54 -3.42 -0.94 10.87
C ALA A 54 -4.00 -1.96 11.86
N VAL A 55 -3.90 -1.66 13.15
CA VAL A 55 -4.47 -2.47 14.23
C VAL A 55 -5.45 -1.61 15.03
N TYR A 56 -6.72 -1.98 15.03
CA TYR A 56 -7.79 -1.21 15.67
C TYR A 56 -8.54 -2.04 16.72
N GLN A 57 -8.49 -1.62 17.99
CA GLN A 57 -9.15 -2.31 19.09
C GLN A 57 -10.67 -2.14 19.02
N ILE A 58 -11.40 -3.24 19.17
CA ILE A 58 -12.88 -3.25 19.16
C ILE A 58 -13.49 -3.58 20.52
N ASN A 59 -12.71 -4.18 21.44
CA ASN A 59 -13.02 -4.38 22.86
C ASN A 59 -11.75 -4.75 23.64
N GLU A 60 -11.87 -5.01 24.95
CA GLU A 60 -10.75 -5.32 25.85
C GLU A 60 -9.88 -6.52 25.42
N HIS A 61 -10.40 -7.41 24.57
CA HIS A 61 -9.74 -8.68 24.21
C HIS A 61 -9.58 -8.89 22.70
N GLN A 62 -10.04 -7.95 21.85
CA GLN A 62 -10.05 -8.13 20.40
C GLN A 62 -9.68 -6.85 19.65
N ALA A 63 -9.00 -7.04 18.52
CA ALA A 63 -8.65 -5.99 17.57
C ALA A 63 -8.81 -6.49 16.14
N ILE A 64 -9.09 -5.55 15.23
CA ILE A 64 -9.07 -5.75 13.78
C ILE A 64 -7.66 -5.45 13.29
N VAL A 65 -7.10 -6.37 12.51
CA VAL A 65 -5.87 -6.13 11.74
C VAL A 65 -6.26 -5.98 10.29
N ALA A 66 -5.93 -4.84 9.68
CA ALA A 66 -6.23 -4.54 8.30
C ALA A 66 -4.99 -4.00 7.59
N THR A 67 -4.66 -4.60 6.45
CA THR A 67 -3.59 -4.13 5.57
C THR A 67 -4.04 -4.19 4.12
N THR A 68 -3.40 -3.42 3.26
CA THR A 68 -3.64 -3.42 1.83
C THR A 68 -2.31 -3.28 1.10
N ASP A 69 -2.11 -4.15 0.12
CA ASP A 69 -0.96 -4.12 -0.78
C ASP A 69 -1.44 -4.34 -2.20
N PHE A 70 -0.75 -3.70 -3.14
CA PHE A 70 -0.92 -3.92 -4.57
C PHE A 70 0.43 -3.76 -5.25
N PHE A 71 0.58 -4.44 -6.38
CA PHE A 71 1.77 -4.36 -7.22
C PHE A 71 1.39 -4.39 -8.69
N MET A 72 2.28 -3.85 -9.53
CA MET A 72 2.15 -4.00 -10.99
C MET A 72 2.46 -5.45 -11.37
N PRO A 73 1.95 -5.97 -12.50
CA PRO A 73 2.22 -7.34 -12.92
C PRO A 73 3.71 -7.71 -12.90
N ILE A 74 4.05 -8.76 -12.16
CA ILE A 74 5.43 -9.26 -12.01
C ILE A 74 5.72 -10.47 -12.90
N VAL A 75 4.67 -11.10 -13.40
CA VAL A 75 4.68 -12.25 -14.32
C VAL A 75 3.73 -11.96 -15.48
N ASP A 76 3.89 -12.70 -16.57
CA ASP A 76 3.08 -12.52 -17.79
C ASP A 76 1.77 -13.33 -17.76
N ASP A 77 1.73 -14.43 -17.01
CA ASP A 77 0.52 -15.23 -16.81
C ASP A 77 -0.31 -14.64 -15.65
N PRO A 78 -1.59 -14.27 -15.85
CA PRO A 78 -2.44 -13.72 -14.78
C PRO A 78 -2.80 -14.70 -13.65
N PHE A 79 -2.61 -16.01 -13.84
CA PHE A 79 -2.91 -17.02 -12.81
C PHE A 79 -1.70 -17.37 -11.94
N GLU A 80 -0.49 -16.96 -12.35
CA GLU A 80 0.74 -17.04 -11.56
C GLU A 80 0.93 -15.77 -10.70
#